data_AF-A0A2S4WD72-F1
#
_entry.id   AF-A0A2S4WD72-F1
#
_cell.length_a   1.000
_cell.length_b   1.000
_cell.length_c   1.000
_cell.angle_alpha   90.00
_cell.angle_beta   90.00
_cell.angle_gamma   90.00
#
_symmetry.space_group_name_H-M   'P 1'
#
loop_
_entity.id
_entity.type
_entity.pdbx_description
1 polymer ?
#
loop_
_entity_poly.entity_id
_entity_poly.type
_entity_poly.pdbx_seq_one_letter_code
_entity_poly.pdbx_strand_id
1 'polypeptide(L)'
;MTILDAAVLTGIVRERGEAGLEDLIEGYKNRSMNTIRAMQELLGDLTQLAAEASYLQRWAARLGAMRVHALCTQIMVQSRSNPLNHEQDQIGCKVMLLNRQNARANQSLQQIFLSDPKVETKALIPEAVNAALILLMYMD
;
A
#
# COMPACT_ATOMS: atom_id res chain seq x y z
N MET A 1 -12.21 -9.83 -1.71
CA MET A 1 -10.83 -9.81 -2.27
C MET A 1 -10.01 -8.86 -1.42
N THR A 2 -8.91 -9.33 -0.84
CA THR A 2 -8.06 -8.55 0.07
C THR A 2 -7.21 -7.52 -0.70
N ILE A 3 -6.94 -6.37 -0.08
CA ILE A 3 -6.12 -5.30 -0.69
C ILE A 3 -4.64 -5.71 -0.74
N LEU A 4 -4.18 -6.38 0.33
CA LEU A 4 -2.83 -6.90 0.50
C LEU A 4 -2.90 -8.41 0.80
N ASP A 5 -1.88 -9.14 0.36
CA ASP A 5 -1.66 -10.54 0.71
C ASP A 5 -0.81 -10.62 1.99
N ALA A 6 -1.44 -11.06 3.08
CA ALA A 6 -0.81 -11.17 4.39
C ALA A 6 0.29 -12.24 4.43
N ALA A 7 0.23 -13.28 3.59
CA ALA A 7 1.25 -14.31 3.55
C ALA A 7 2.55 -13.76 2.96
N VAL A 8 2.45 -12.94 1.91
CA VAL A 8 3.60 -12.25 1.30
C VAL A 8 4.27 -11.32 2.32
N LEU A 9 3.48 -10.48 2.99
CA LEU A 9 4.00 -9.55 4.00
C LEU A 9 4.67 -10.28 5.17
N THR A 10 4.03 -11.35 5.66
CA THR A 10 4.61 -12.19 6.73
C THR A 10 5.91 -12.86 6.29
N GLY A 11 6.01 -13.30 5.04
CA GLY A 11 7.24 -13.85 4.46
C GLY A 11 8.37 -12.82 4.48
N ILE A 12 8.09 -11.58 4.07
CA ILE A 12 9.07 -10.48 4.07
C ILE A 12 9.58 -10.20 5.49
N VAL A 13 8.69 -10.08 6.47
CA VAL A 13 9.09 -9.83 7.87
C VAL A 13 9.96 -10.97 8.40
N ARG A 14 9.64 -12.23 8.07
CA ARG A 14 10.46 -13.38 8.46
C ARG A 14 11.85 -13.38 7.83
N GLU A 15 11.96 -12.96 6.57
CA GLU A 15 13.22 -12.97 5.83
C GLU A 15 14.11 -11.75 6.10
N ARG A 16 13.50 -10.58 6.29
CA ARG A 16 14.19 -9.27 6.28
C ARG A 16 13.92 -8.41 7.50
N GLY A 17 13.08 -8.86 8.43
CA GLY A 17 12.62 -8.08 9.57
C GLY A 17 11.64 -6.96 9.18
N GLU A 18 11.14 -6.26 10.21
CA GLU A 18 10.21 -5.14 10.05
C GLU A 18 10.84 -3.95 9.33
N ALA A 19 12.09 -3.62 9.64
CA ALA A 19 12.84 -2.55 8.94
C ALA A 19 12.99 -2.85 7.44
N GLY A 20 13.25 -4.12 7.08
CA GLY A 20 13.33 -4.52 5.68
C GLY A 20 11.97 -4.47 4.96
N LEU A 21 10.86 -4.67 5.68
CA LEU A 21 9.52 -4.45 5.15
C LEU A 21 9.25 -2.94 4.96
N GLU A 22 9.68 -2.11 5.90
CA GLU A 22 9.52 -0.64 5.85
C GLU A 22 10.23 -0.04 4.64
N ASP A 23 11.50 -0.40 4.43
CA ASP A 23 12.29 0.00 3.26
C ASP A 23 11.59 -0.37 1.93
N LEU A 24 10.99 -1.57 1.87
CA LEU A 24 10.26 -2.02 0.69
C LEU A 24 8.97 -1.23 0.48
N ILE A 25 8.25 -0.90 1.55
CA ILE A 25 7.01 -0.12 1.50
C ILE A 25 7.30 1.32 1.05
N GLU A 26 8.31 1.97 1.62
CA GLU A 26 8.72 3.31 1.18
C GLU A 26 9.17 3.29 -0.29
N GLY A 27 9.99 2.29 -0.64
CA GLY A 27 10.45 2.09 -2.00
C GLY A 27 9.31 1.88 -3.01
N TYR A 28 8.28 1.14 -2.62
CA TYR A 28 7.09 0.93 -3.44
C TYR A 28 6.23 2.19 -3.55
N LYS A 29 6.01 2.91 -2.44
CA LYS A 29 5.18 4.12 -2.40
C LYS A 29 5.68 5.15 -3.42
N ASN A 30 6.97 5.46 -3.39
CA ASN A 30 7.57 6.45 -4.29
C ASN A 30 7.53 6.00 -5.75
N ARG A 31 7.87 4.74 -6.03
CA ARG A 31 7.89 4.21 -7.41
C ARG A 31 6.48 4.09 -7.99
N SER A 32 5.53 3.58 -7.22
CA SER A 32 4.16 3.36 -7.70
C SER A 32 3.47 4.66 -8.11
N MET A 33 3.65 5.74 -7.35
CA MET A 33 3.06 7.04 -7.70
C MET A 33 3.66 7.59 -9.00
N ASN A 34 4.99 7.55 -9.13
CA ASN A 34 5.68 8.06 -10.32
C ASN A 34 5.35 7.24 -11.57
N THR A 35 5.35 5.91 -11.46
CA THR A 35 4.98 5.01 -12.56
C THR A 35 3.53 5.20 -12.98
N ILE A 36 2.57 5.30 -12.06
CA ILE A 36 1.16 5.51 -12.43
C ILE A 36 0.96 6.85 -13.13
N ARG A 37 1.68 7.90 -12.70
CA ARG A 37 1.66 9.18 -13.38
C ARG A 37 2.19 9.08 -14.81
N ALA A 38 3.34 8.42 -15.01
CA ALA A 38 3.87 8.15 -16.34
C ALA A 38 2.87 7.35 -17.20
N MET A 39 2.23 6.32 -16.63
CA MET A 39 1.19 5.54 -17.34
C MET A 39 0.00 6.39 -17.81
N GLN A 40 -0.37 7.44 -17.09
CA GLN A 40 -1.44 8.37 -17.49
C GLN A 40 -1.02 9.21 -18.70
N GLU A 41 0.25 9.58 -18.78
CA GLU A 41 0.82 10.37 -19.88
C GLU A 41 1.08 9.49 -21.13
N LEU A 42 1.28 8.19 -20.94
CA LEU A 42 1.59 7.21 -21.99
C LEU A 42 0.36 6.54 -22.63
N LEU A 43 -0.86 7.04 -22.42
CA LEU A 43 -2.06 6.43 -23.04
C LEU A 43 -2.02 6.42 -24.58
N GLY A 44 -1.23 7.31 -25.20
CA GLY A 44 -0.96 7.32 -26.65
C GLY A 44 0.24 6.46 -27.08
N ASP A 45 1.10 6.02 -26.15
CA ASP A 45 2.24 5.12 -26.43
C ASP A 45 2.07 3.81 -25.65
N LEU A 46 1.36 2.89 -26.28
CA LEU A 46 1.00 1.62 -25.67
C LEU A 46 2.20 0.70 -25.40
N THR A 47 3.29 0.86 -26.14
CA THR A 47 4.49 0.04 -25.93
C THR A 47 5.16 0.43 -24.62
N GLN A 48 5.35 1.73 -24.40
CA GLN A 48 5.89 2.26 -23.14
C GLN A 48 4.92 2.04 -21.98
N LEU A 49 3.61 2.21 -22.20
CA LEU A 49 2.59 1.92 -21.20
C LEU A 49 2.65 0.47 -20.70
N ALA A 50 2.86 -0.50 -21.60
CA ALA A 50 3.02 -1.89 -21.23
C ALA A 50 4.30 -2.13 -20.41
N ALA A 51 5.39 -1.42 -20.71
CA ALA A 51 6.64 -1.51 -19.96
C ALA A 51 6.48 -0.98 -18.53
N GLU A 52 5.86 0.19 -18.36
CA GLU A 52 5.58 0.78 -17.05
C GLU A 52 4.60 -0.08 -16.23
N ALA A 53 3.56 -0.61 -16.89
CA ALA A 53 2.65 -1.56 -16.25
C ALA A 53 3.39 -2.81 -15.74
N SER A 54 4.28 -3.38 -16.54
CA SER A 54 5.10 -4.53 -16.13
C SER A 54 6.07 -4.20 -14.99
N TYR A 55 6.64 -2.98 -14.99
CA TYR A 55 7.50 -2.53 -13.91
C TYR A 55 6.75 -2.46 -12.58
N LEU A 56 5.59 -1.79 -12.54
CA LEU A 56 4.78 -1.68 -11.34
C LEU A 56 4.18 -3.02 -10.91
N GLN A 57 3.80 -3.88 -11.85
CA GLN A 57 3.28 -5.23 -11.58
C GLN A 57 4.24 -6.03 -10.68
N ARG A 58 5.55 -5.99 -10.97
CA ARG A 58 6.58 -6.71 -10.19
C ARG A 58 6.69 -6.15 -8.78
N TRP A 59 6.67 -4.83 -8.65
CA TRP A 59 6.69 -4.17 -7.34
C TRP A 59 5.44 -4.48 -6.52
N ALA A 60 4.27 -4.47 -7.13
CA ALA A 60 3.01 -4.82 -6.48
C ALA A 60 3.02 -6.29 -6.00
N ALA A 61 3.55 -7.22 -6.82
CA ALA A 61 3.68 -8.62 -6.42
C ALA A 61 4.57 -8.79 -5.19
N ARG A 62 5.70 -8.06 -5.13
CA ARG A 62 6.64 -8.12 -4.01
C ARG A 62 6.05 -7.72 -2.66
N LEU A 63 5.01 -6.89 -2.63
CA LEU A 63 4.34 -6.44 -1.40
C LEU A 63 2.94 -7.03 -1.23
N GLY A 64 2.57 -8.02 -2.05
CA GLY A 64 1.25 -8.62 -1.95
C GLY A 64 0.11 -7.70 -2.38
N ALA A 65 0.36 -6.60 -3.11
CA ALA A 65 -0.68 -5.66 -3.55
C ALA A 65 -1.47 -6.23 -4.75
N MET A 66 -2.25 -7.27 -4.50
CA MET A 66 -2.84 -8.15 -5.52
C MET A 66 -3.74 -7.43 -6.51
N ARG A 67 -4.51 -6.43 -6.06
CA ARG A 67 -5.39 -5.68 -6.97
C ARG A 67 -4.61 -4.78 -7.92
N VAL A 68 -3.53 -4.15 -7.44
CA VAL A 68 -2.61 -3.36 -8.26
C VAL A 68 -1.91 -4.26 -9.26
N HIS A 69 -1.38 -5.39 -8.80
CA HIS A 69 -0.76 -6.41 -9.65
C HIS A 69 -1.69 -6.87 -10.79
N ALA A 70 -2.94 -7.21 -10.47
CA ALA A 70 -3.92 -7.66 -11.45
C ALA A 70 -4.24 -6.56 -12.50
N LEU A 71 -4.40 -5.31 -12.07
CA LEU A 71 -4.68 -4.19 -12.98
C LEU A 71 -3.49 -3.90 -13.90
N CYS A 72 -2.27 -3.88 -13.37
CA CYS A 72 -1.05 -3.75 -14.17
C CYS A 72 -0.93 -4.88 -15.19
N THR A 73 -1.27 -6.12 -14.81
CA THR A 73 -1.26 -7.27 -15.72
C THR A 73 -2.24 -7.06 -16.88
N GLN A 74 -3.47 -6.64 -16.58
CA GLN A 74 -4.49 -6.38 -17.59
C GLN A 74 -4.08 -5.25 -18.54
N ILE A 75 -3.55 -4.14 -18.01
CA ILE A 75 -3.07 -3.01 -18.81
C ILE A 75 -1.93 -3.49 -19.72
N MET A 76 -0.92 -4.16 -19.18
CA MET A 76 0.20 -4.70 -19.95
C MET A 76 -0.25 -5.61 -21.10
N VAL A 77 -1.16 -6.56 -20.83
CA VAL A 77 -1.66 -7.49 -21.85
C VAL A 77 -2.44 -6.75 -22.93
N GLN A 78 -3.35 -5.86 -22.55
CA GLN A 78 -4.17 -5.11 -23.52
C GLN A 78 -3.35 -4.12 -24.33
N SER A 79 -2.39 -3.44 -23.73
CA SER A 79 -1.50 -2.53 -24.46
C SER A 79 -0.65 -3.26 -25.51
N ARG A 80 -0.33 -4.53 -25.30
CA ARG A 80 0.41 -5.37 -26.26
C ARG A 80 -0.45 -5.98 -27.36
N SER A 81 -1.78 -5.98 -27.23
CA SER A 81 -2.68 -6.60 -28.21
C SER A 81 -3.10 -5.69 -29.37
N ASN A 82 -2.42 -4.54 -29.54
CA ASN A 82 -2.76 -3.50 -30.53
C ASN A 82 -4.24 -3.05 -30.47
N PRO A 83 -4.67 -2.49 -29.32
CA PRO A 83 -6.06 -2.17 -29.05
C PRO A 83 -6.58 -1.03 -29.93
N LEU A 84 -7.84 -1.15 -30.36
CA LEU A 84 -8.51 -0.15 -31.21
C LEU A 84 -9.52 0.69 -30.42
N ASN A 85 -9.43 2.02 -30.52
CA ASN A 85 -10.40 3.01 -30.03
C ASN A 85 -10.99 2.68 -28.64
N HIS A 86 -12.18 2.05 -28.60
CA HIS A 86 -12.86 1.63 -27.38
C HIS A 86 -12.00 0.80 -26.41
N GLU A 87 -11.05 0.00 -26.90
CA GLU A 87 -10.13 -0.76 -26.07
C GLU A 87 -9.06 0.13 -25.43
N GLN A 88 -8.64 1.20 -26.12
CA GLN A 88 -7.75 2.22 -25.54
C GLN A 88 -8.46 3.02 -24.46
N ASP A 89 -9.73 3.36 -24.65
CA ASP A 89 -10.55 4.01 -23.62
C ASP A 89 -10.69 3.12 -22.37
N GLN A 90 -10.85 1.82 -22.56
CA GLN A 90 -10.84 0.84 -21.46
C GLN A 90 -9.50 0.79 -20.74
N ILE A 91 -8.38 0.88 -21.46
CA ILE A 91 -7.05 0.98 -20.86
C ILE A 91 -6.94 2.26 -20.01
N GLY A 92 -7.37 3.41 -20.53
CA GLY A 92 -7.42 4.67 -19.78
C GLY A 92 -8.24 4.54 -18.49
N CYS A 93 -9.42 3.94 -18.58
CA CYS A 93 -10.27 3.64 -17.41
C CYS A 93 -9.57 2.73 -16.39
N LYS A 94 -8.81 1.74 -16.84
CA LYS A 94 -8.01 0.86 -15.98
C LYS A 94 -6.85 1.58 -15.31
N VAL A 95 -6.18 2.52 -15.99
CA VAL A 95 -5.13 3.36 -15.40
C VAL A 95 -5.71 4.26 -14.30
N MET A 96 -6.90 4.84 -14.50
CA MET A 96 -7.58 5.60 -13.44
C MET A 96 -7.94 4.72 -12.23
N LEU A 97 -8.47 3.51 -12.48
CA LEU A 97 -8.79 2.56 -11.42
C LEU A 97 -7.53 2.09 -10.69
N LEU A 98 -6.43 1.87 -11.41
CA LEU A 98 -5.12 1.52 -10.86
C LEU A 98 -4.66 2.57 -9.86
N ASN A 99 -4.78 3.86 -10.18
CA ASN A 99 -4.43 4.94 -9.26
C ASN A 99 -5.20 4.84 -7.93
N ARG A 100 -6.53 4.63 -8.00
CA ARG A 100 -7.38 4.48 -6.80
C ARG A 100 -7.02 3.25 -5.98
N GLN A 101 -6.74 2.11 -6.63
CA GLN A 101 -6.36 0.89 -5.93
C GLN A 101 -4.96 0.98 -5.32
N ASN A 102 -4.04 1.69 -5.99
CA ASN A 102 -2.71 1.96 -5.46
C ASN A 102 -2.77 2.85 -4.21
N ALA A 103 -3.60 3.90 -4.22
CA ALA A 103 -3.81 4.74 -3.04
C ALA A 103 -4.31 3.93 -1.84
N ARG A 104 -5.29 3.04 -2.05
CA ARG A 104 -5.78 2.13 -1.01
C ARG A 104 -4.69 1.17 -0.51
N ALA A 105 -3.92 0.59 -1.41
CA ALA A 105 -2.80 -0.29 -1.05
C ALA A 105 -1.75 0.46 -0.22
N ASN A 106 -1.33 1.65 -0.63
CA ASN A 106 -0.39 2.49 0.11
C ASN A 106 -0.93 2.87 1.49
N GLN A 107 -2.23 3.17 1.62
CA GLN A 107 -2.85 3.44 2.91
C GLN A 107 -2.83 2.21 3.82
N SER A 108 -3.20 1.03 3.30
CA SER A 108 -3.12 -0.22 4.05
C SER A 108 -1.69 -0.57 4.46
N LEU A 109 -0.69 -0.34 3.60
CA LEU A 109 0.72 -0.57 3.92
C LEU A 109 1.22 0.39 5.01
N GLN A 110 0.80 1.66 4.99
CA GLN A 110 1.14 2.63 6.06
C GLN A 110 0.53 2.24 7.41
N GLN A 111 -0.69 1.69 7.39
CA GLN A 111 -1.35 1.24 8.62
C GLN A 111 -0.59 0.09 9.31
N ILE A 112 0.20 -0.71 8.60
CA ILE A 112 0.98 -1.80 9.18
C ILE A 112 1.92 -1.28 10.29
N PHE A 113 2.57 -0.15 10.08
CA PHE A 113 3.51 0.44 11.06
C PHE A 113 2.84 1.37 12.07
N LEU A 114 1.72 2.01 11.69
CA LEU A 114 0.94 2.83 12.61
C LEU A 114 0.18 1.99 13.65
N SER A 115 0.00 0.68 13.38
CA SER A 115 -0.67 -0.25 14.29
C SER A 115 0.25 -0.79 15.39
N ASP A 116 1.50 -0.32 15.50
CA ASP A 116 2.42 -0.69 16.59
C ASP A 116 2.00 0.04 17.89
N PRO A 117 1.43 -0.64 18.90
CA PRO A 117 0.99 0.01 20.13
C PRO A 117 2.19 0.22 21.06
N LYS A 118 3.08 1.16 20.70
CA LYS A 118 3.96 1.82 21.70
C LYS A 118 3.30 3.02 22.37
N VAL A 119 1.99 3.18 22.19
CA VAL A 119 1.19 4.25 22.79
C VAL A 119 -0.07 3.65 23.44
N GLU A 120 0.09 2.80 24.46
CA GLU A 120 -1.01 2.53 25.41
C GLU A 120 -0.59 2.02 26.80
N THR A 121 0.70 2.08 27.16
CA THR A 121 1.19 1.68 28.50
C THR A 121 1.81 2.83 29.30
N LYS A 122 1.27 4.05 29.17
CA LYS A 122 1.72 5.18 30.01
C LYS A 122 0.64 6.11 30.56
N ALA A 123 -0.64 5.71 30.55
CA ALA A 123 -1.70 6.47 31.23
C ALA A 123 -2.69 5.60 32.03
N LEU A 124 -2.30 4.41 32.47
CA LEU A 124 -2.91 3.76 33.65
C LEU A 124 -2.05 4.06 34.88
N ILE A 125 -2.02 5.32 35.28
CA ILE A 125 -1.91 5.63 36.71
C ILE A 125 -3.31 6.11 37.06
N PRO A 126 -4.11 5.32 37.80
CA PRO A 126 -5.47 5.72 38.12
C PRO A 126 -5.43 7.01 38.93
N GLU A 127 -6.17 8.04 38.50
CA GLU A 127 -6.59 9.16 39.37
C GLU A 127 -7.22 8.65 40.68
N ALA A 128 -7.67 7.39 40.73
CA ALA A 128 -8.13 6.72 41.93
C ALA A 128 -7.05 6.51 43.02
N VAL A 129 -5.75 6.45 42.67
CA VAL A 129 -4.68 6.31 43.69
C VAL A 129 -4.40 7.63 44.38
N ASN A 130 -4.58 8.76 43.68
CA ASN A 130 -4.35 10.08 44.27
C ASN A 130 -5.53 10.52 45.17
N ALA A 131 -6.77 10.16 44.82
CA ALA A 131 -7.93 10.43 45.68
C ALA A 131 -7.90 9.60 46.98
N ALA A 132 -7.40 8.35 46.93
CA ALA A 132 -7.28 7.50 48.11
C ALA A 132 -6.15 7.94 49.06
N LEU A 133 -5.02 8.44 48.53
CA LEU A 133 -3.94 9.00 49.37
C LEU A 133 -4.33 10.33 50.01
N ILE A 134 -5.09 11.18 49.32
CA ILE A 134 -5.58 12.44 49.91
C ILE A 134 -6.56 12.17 51.05
N LEU A 135 -7.48 11.20 50.92
CA LEU A 135 -8.41 10.85 52.00
C LEU A 135 -7.73 10.18 53.21
N LEU A 136 -6.62 9.45 53.01
CA LEU A 136 -5.83 8.85 54.09
C LEU A 136 -4.93 9.86 54.83
N MET A 137 -4.63 11.02 54.24
CA MET A 137 -3.84 12.08 54.89
C MET A 137 -4.68 13.05 55.75
N TYR A 138 -6.01 12.94 55.75
CA TYR A 138 -6.93 13.76 56.56
C TYR A 138 -7.63 12.98 57.68
N MET A 139 -7.20 11.74 57.99
CA MET A 139 -7.72 10.94 59.10
C MET A 139 -6.65 10.48 60.11
N ASP A 140 -5.71 11.37 60.44
CA ASP A 140 -5.05 11.39 61.75
C ASP A 140 -4.92 12.84 62.23
#